data_AF-A0A7J9VK32-F1
#
_entry.id   AF-A0A7J9VK32-F1
#
_cell.length_a   1.000
_cell.length_b   1.000
_cell.length_c   1.000
_cell.angle_alpha   90.00
_cell.angle_beta   90.00
_cell.angle_gamma   90.00
#
_symmetry.space_group_name_H-M   'P 1'
#
loop_
_entity.id
_entity.type
_entity.pdbx_description
1 polymer ?
#
loop_
_entity_poly.entity_id
_entity_poly.type
_entity_poly.pdbx_seq_one_letter_code
_entity_poly.pdbx_strand_id
1 'polypeptide(L)'
;MTPIDCHGRLADRSPIRRLQWPAGHPVAVTIVACAIVVLSDRQGSYRITNQGHLQLPLAIRRAFGLEAGERLLVAACPDTDLLTVYPMSTVDAMVLAYHATITE
;
A
#
# COMPACT_ATOMS: atom_id res chain seq x y z
N MET A 1 2.99 1.55 10.21
CA MET A 1 3.30 2.64 9.26
C MET A 1 4.73 2.48 8.79
N THR A 2 5.02 2.83 7.54
CA THR A 2 6.35 2.65 6.96
C THR A 2 6.71 3.80 6.03
N PRO A 3 7.97 4.28 6.01
CA PRO A 3 8.40 5.28 5.05
C PRO A 3 8.50 4.70 3.64
N ILE A 4 8.24 5.55 2.65
CA ILE A 4 8.54 5.29 1.25
C ILE A 4 9.88 5.94 0.86
N ASP A 5 10.73 5.24 0.10
CA ASP A 5 11.96 5.85 -0.43
C ASP A 5 11.75 6.55 -1.78
N CYS A 6 12.80 7.21 -2.30
CA CYS A 6 12.73 7.93 -3.58
C CYS A 6 12.43 7.05 -4.80
N HIS A 7 12.62 5.73 -4.69
CA HIS A 7 12.28 4.76 -5.73
C HIS A 7 10.86 4.19 -5.57
N GLY A 8 10.13 4.61 -4.54
CA GLY A 8 8.79 4.15 -4.24
C GLY A 8 8.74 2.87 -3.41
N ARG A 9 9.87 2.42 -2.87
CA ARG A 9 9.92 1.19 -2.07
C ARG A 9 9.49 1.48 -0.64
N LEU A 10 8.61 0.64 -0.11
CA LEU A 10 8.21 0.66 1.29
C LEU A 10 9.27 -0.05 2.13
N ALA A 11 9.69 0.56 3.24
CA ALA A 11 10.72 -0.02 4.09
C ALA A 11 10.23 -1.25 4.88
N ASP A 12 8.93 -1.34 5.16
CA ASP A 12 8.35 -2.44 5.94
C ASP A 12 7.88 -3.57 5.02
N ARG A 13 8.47 -4.74 5.24
CA ARG A 13 8.15 -5.99 4.56
C ARG A 13 7.28 -6.93 5.40
N SER A 14 6.97 -6.58 6.66
CA SER A 14 6.16 -7.41 7.54
C SER A 14 4.75 -7.69 6.99
N PRO A 15 4.06 -6.76 6.31
CA PRO A 15 2.75 -7.03 5.72
C PRO A 15 2.84 -8.04 4.57
N ILE A 16 3.88 -7.92 3.74
CA ILE A 16 4.14 -8.82 2.60
C ILE A 16 4.44 -10.24 3.11
N ARG A 17 5.26 -10.34 4.17
CA ARG A 17 5.53 -11.63 4.83
C ARG A 17 4.28 -12.25 5.44
N ARG A 18 3.37 -11.44 5.98
CA ARG A 18 2.09 -11.92 6.53
C ARG A 18 1.19 -12.51 5.45
N LEU A 19 1.24 -11.98 4.22
CA LEU A 19 0.56 -12.54 3.05
C LEU A 19 1.33 -13.69 2.39
N GLN A 20 2.52 -14.03 2.90
CA GLN A 20 3.39 -15.08 2.37
C GLN A 20 3.80 -14.87 0.91
N TRP A 21 3.78 -13.63 0.41
CA TRP A 21 4.20 -13.31 -0.95
C TRP A 21 5.74 -13.38 -1.08
N PRO A 22 6.29 -14.32 -1.88
CA PRO A 22 7.73 -14.44 -2.04
C PRO A 22 8.33 -13.29 -2.87
N ALA A 23 9.66 -13.22 -2.88
CA ALA A 23 10.38 -12.38 -3.82
C ALA A 23 9.98 -12.70 -5.27
N GLY A 24 9.71 -11.66 -6.05
CA GLY A 24 9.21 -11.82 -7.41
C GLY A 24 7.74 -12.25 -7.49
N HIS A 25 6.97 -12.29 -6.40
CA HIS A 25 5.54 -12.58 -6.48
C HIS A 25 4.82 -11.55 -7.37
N PRO A 26 4.07 -11.97 -8.40
CA PRO A 26 3.39 -11.04 -9.30
C PRO A 26 2.16 -10.44 -8.61
N VAL A 27 2.00 -9.13 -8.76
CA VAL A 27 0.94 -8.36 -8.12
C VAL A 27 0.35 -7.33 -9.09
N ALA A 28 -0.95 -7.11 -8.96
CA ALA A 28 -1.62 -5.96 -9.55
C ALA A 28 -1.64 -4.82 -8.52
N VAL A 29 -1.38 -3.60 -8.97
CA VAL A 29 -1.45 -2.40 -8.13
C VAL A 29 -2.47 -1.47 -8.75
N THR A 30 -3.48 -1.10 -7.98
CA THR A 30 -4.56 -0.22 -8.42
C THR A 30 -4.90 0.80 -7.36
N ILE A 31 -5.65 1.83 -7.74
CA ILE A 31 -6.19 2.83 -6.83
C ILE A 31 -7.68 2.57 -6.71
N VAL A 32 -8.16 2.41 -5.48
CA VAL A 32 -9.59 2.26 -5.18
C VAL A 32 -9.96 3.34 -4.17
N ALA A 33 -10.83 4.27 -4.57
CA ALA A 33 -11.12 5.48 -3.82
C ALA A 33 -9.82 6.22 -3.43
N CYS A 34 -9.55 6.39 -2.13
CA CYS A 34 -8.34 7.04 -1.62
C CYS A 34 -7.25 6.04 -1.19
N ALA A 35 -7.37 4.76 -1.55
CA ALA A 35 -6.46 3.70 -1.15
C ALA A 35 -5.68 3.15 -2.33
N ILE A 36 -4.44 2.76 -2.09
CA ILE A 36 -3.67 1.93 -3.03
C ILE A 36 -3.93 0.49 -2.64
N VAL A 37 -4.49 -0.29 -3.56
CA VAL A 37 -4.79 -1.71 -3.35
C VAL A 37 -3.82 -2.53 -4.18
N VAL A 38 -3.14 -3.46 -3.51
CA VAL A 38 -2.23 -4.42 -4.13
C VAL A 38 -2.82 -5.80 -3.96
N LEU A 39 -2.95 -6.51 -5.08
CA LEU A 39 -3.60 -7.82 -5.17
C LEU A 39 -2.59 -8.84 -5.67
N SER A 40 -2.67 -10.04 -5.15
CA SER A 40 -2.02 -11.22 -5.71
C SER A 40 -2.63 -11.49 -7.10
N ASP A 41 -1.83 -11.36 -8.15
CA ASP A 41 -2.31 -11.55 -9.53
C ASP A 41 -1.21 -12.19 -10.38
N ARG A 42 -1.49 -13.38 -10.92
CA ARG A 42 -0.56 -14.11 -11.79
C ARG A 42 -0.23 -13.35 -13.08
N GLN A 43 -1.12 -12.47 -13.53
CA GLN A 43 -0.94 -11.60 -14.69
C GLN A 43 -0.56 -10.16 -14.30
N GLY A 44 -0.31 -9.93 -13.01
CA GLY A 44 0.05 -8.63 -12.48
C GLY A 44 1.33 -8.09 -13.14
N SER A 45 1.27 -6.84 -13.59
CA SER A 45 2.39 -6.17 -14.26
C SER A 45 3.52 -5.77 -13.31
N TYR A 46 3.29 -5.86 -12.00
CA TYR A 46 4.26 -5.51 -10.96
C TYR A 46 4.67 -6.75 -10.18
N ARG A 47 5.82 -6.66 -9.50
CA ARG A 47 6.35 -7.77 -8.71
C ARG A 47 6.86 -7.27 -7.38
N ILE A 48 6.73 -8.10 -6.35
CA ILE A 48 7.49 -7.91 -5.12
C ILE A 48 8.98 -7.94 -5.46
N THR A 49 9.72 -6.95 -4.98
CA THR A 49 11.16 -6.84 -5.27
C THR A 49 11.91 -8.09 -4.81
N ASN A 50 13.10 -8.33 -5.37
CA ASN A 50 13.95 -9.45 -4.95
C ASN A 50 14.30 -9.43 -3.45
N GLN A 51 14.20 -8.27 -2.81
CA GLN A 51 14.45 -8.06 -1.39
C GLN A 51 13.20 -8.28 -0.51
N GLY A 52 12.05 -8.61 -1.11
CA GLY A 52 10.78 -8.83 -0.41
C GLY A 52 10.02 -7.56 -0.05
N HIS A 53 10.34 -6.43 -0.66
CA HIS A 53 9.65 -5.15 -0.46
C HIS A 53 8.67 -4.86 -1.58
N LEU A 54 7.60 -4.11 -1.24
CA LEU A 54 6.69 -3.55 -2.23
C LEU A 54 7.32 -2.27 -2.80
N GLN A 55 7.31 -2.15 -4.11
CA GLN A 55 7.70 -0.94 -4.81
C GLN A 55 6.48 -0.35 -5.52
N LEU A 56 6.10 0.86 -5.12
CA LEU A 56 4.98 1.57 -5.72
C LEU A 56 5.37 2.15 -7.09
N PRO A 57 4.56 1.89 -8.13
CA PRO A 57 4.79 2.45 -9.45
C PRO A 57 4.79 3.98 -9.43
N LEU A 58 5.57 4.60 -10.33
CA LEU A 58 5.63 6.06 -10.43
C LEU A 58 4.25 6.70 -10.66
N ALA A 59 3.40 6.05 -11.47
CA ALA A 59 2.04 6.53 -11.73
C ALA A 59 1.21 6.65 -10.44
N ILE A 60 1.28 5.64 -9.57
CA ILE A 60 0.58 5.62 -8.28
C ILE A 60 1.13 6.70 -7.34
N ARG A 61 2.47 6.83 -7.27
CA ARG A 61 3.11 7.87 -6.46
C ARG A 61 2.67 9.26 -6.89
N ARG A 62 2.63 9.54 -8.19
CA ARG A 62 2.18 10.83 -8.72
C ARG A 62 0.69 11.09 -8.47
N ALA A 63 -0.15 10.07 -8.58
CA ALA A 63 -1.59 10.21 -8.33
C ALA A 63 -1.89 10.66 -6.89
N PHE A 64 -1.07 10.24 -5.93
CA PHE A 64 -1.19 10.60 -4.52
C PHE A 64 -0.24 11.72 -4.07
N GLY A 65 0.60 12.26 -4.97
CA GLY A 65 1.60 13.27 -4.60
C GLY A 65 2.65 12.78 -3.60
N LEU A 66 2.96 11.47 -3.60
CA LEU A 66 3.80 10.87 -2.57
C LEU A 66 5.26 11.33 -2.66
N GLU A 67 5.81 11.77 -1.54
CA GLU A 67 7.20 12.21 -1.43
C GLU A 67 8.10 11.19 -0.71
N ALA A 68 9.40 11.24 -1.00
CA ALA A 68 10.36 10.39 -0.31
C ALA A 68 10.42 10.74 1.19
N GLY A 69 10.41 9.72 2.04
CA GLY A 69 10.34 9.87 3.50
C GLY A 69 8.92 9.97 4.05
N GLU A 70 7.90 10.14 3.19
CA GLU A 70 6.52 10.12 3.60
C GLU A 70 6.15 8.76 4.19
N ARG A 71 5.38 8.78 5.28
CA ARG A 71 4.94 7.56 5.96
C ARG A 71 3.59 7.14 5.44
N LEU A 72 3.46 5.86 5.12
CA LEU A 72 2.21 5.26 4.66
C LEU A 72 1.73 4.24 5.69
N LEU A 73 0.43 4.18 5.89
CA LEU A 73 -0.19 3.06 6.59
C LEU A 73 -0.30 1.89 5.62
N VAL A 74 0.15 0.72 6.06
CA VAL A 74 0.10 -0.51 5.26
C VAL A 74 -0.64 -1.54 6.08
N ALA A 75 -1.71 -2.10 5.52
CA ALA A 75 -2.49 -3.16 6.14
C ALA A 75 -2.54 -4.36 5.21
N ALA A 76 -2.15 -5.52 5.74
CA ALA A 76 -2.32 -6.81 5.08
C ALA A 76 -3.66 -7.41 5.49
N CYS A 77 -4.40 -7.92 4.51
CA CYS A 77 -5.67 -8.62 4.68
C CYS A 77 -5.49 -10.06 4.18
N PRO A 78 -5.07 -11.00 5.04
CA PRO A 78 -4.80 -12.38 4.64
C PRO A 78 -6.03 -13.11 4.09
N ASP A 79 -7.21 -12.83 4.63
CA ASP A 79 -8.46 -13.50 4.23
C ASP A 79 -8.83 -13.25 2.77
N THR A 80 -8.39 -12.11 2.22
CA THR A 80 -8.66 -11.69 0.83
C THR A 80 -7.39 -11.63 -0.02
N ASP A 81 -6.26 -12.14 0.49
CA ASP A 81 -4.93 -12.10 -0.15
C ASP A 81 -4.62 -10.75 -0.81
N LEU A 82 -4.80 -9.66 -0.05
CA LEU A 82 -4.56 -8.30 -0.52
C LEU A 82 -3.81 -7.46 0.50
N LEU A 83 -3.22 -6.39 0.00
CA LEU A 83 -2.50 -5.40 0.76
C LEU A 83 -3.05 -4.02 0.41
N THR A 84 -3.48 -3.26 1.42
CA THR A 84 -3.88 -1.87 1.24
C THR A 84 -2.81 -0.93 1.79
N VAL A 85 -2.54 0.14 1.04
CA VAL A 85 -1.62 1.21 1.42
C VAL A 85 -2.37 2.53 1.39
N TYR A 86 -2.30 3.28 2.49
CA TYR A 86 -2.98 4.56 2.65
C TYR A 86 -1.96 5.67 2.94
N PRO A 87 -2.02 6.80 2.22
CA PRO A 87 -1.41 8.04 2.67
C PRO A 87 -1.99 8.47 4.03
N MET A 88 -1.20 9.11 4.88
CA MET A 88 -1.70 9.53 6.19
C MET A 88 -2.79 10.60 6.10
N SER A 89 -2.80 11.42 5.04
CA SER A 89 -3.90 12.35 4.75
C SER A 89 -5.23 11.63 4.51
N THR A 90 -5.19 10.44 3.89
CA THR A 90 -6.38 9.61 3.71
C THR A 90 -6.85 9.02 5.03
N VAL A 91 -5.91 8.53 5.85
CA VAL A 91 -6.24 7.99 7.18
C VAL A 91 -6.86 9.08 8.07
N ASP A 92 -6.31 10.29 8.04
CA ASP A 92 -6.86 11.45 8.76
C ASP A 92 -8.30 11.75 8.34
N ALA A 93 -8.56 11.84 7.03
CA ALA A 93 -9.91 12.04 6.50
C ALA A 93 -10.88 10.92 6.90
N MET A 94 -10.44 9.66 6.91
CA MET A 94 -11.26 8.52 7.35
C MET A 94 -11.61 8.60 8.83
N VAL A 95 -10.65 8.97 9.68
CA VAL A 95 -10.85 9.13 11.12
C VAL A 95 -11.81 10.28 11.40
N LEU A 96 -11.64 11.43 10.73
CA LEU A 96 -12.55 12.57 10.83
C LEU A 96 -13.98 12.20 10.41
N ALA A 97 -14.14 11.51 9.28
CA ALA A 97 -15.44 11.05 8.81
C ALA A 97 -16.10 10.08 9.81
N TYR A 98 -15.33 9.14 10.36
CA TYR A 98 -15.83 8.23 11.40
C TYR A 98 -16.28 8.98 12.66
N HIS A 99 -15.50 9.97 13.12
CA HIS A 99 -15.85 10.77 14.28
C HIS A 99 -17.13 11.61 14.08
N ALA A 100 -17.41 12.06 12.86
CA ALA A 100 -18.68 12.72 12.55
C ALA A 100 -19.86 11.77 12.82
N THR A 101 -19.75 10.49 12.43
CA THR A 101 -20.83 9.51 12.59
C THR A 101 -21.11 9.08 14.03
N ILE A 102 -20.16 9.26 14.95
CA ILE A 102 -20.35 8.92 16.37
C ILE A 102 -20.78 10.13 17.23
N THR A 103 -20.69 11.33 16.66
CA THR A 103 -21.09 12.57 17.34
C THR A 103 -22.56 12.91 17.06
N GLU A 104 -23.17 12.24 16.08
CA GLU A 104 -24.62 12.19 15.83
C GLU A 104 -25.29 11.07 16.63
#